data_AF-A0AAE4EME1-F1
#
_entry.id   AF-A0AAE4EME1-F1
#
_cell.length_a   1.000
_cell.length_b   1.000
_cell.length_c   1.000
_cell.angle_alpha   90.00
_cell.angle_beta   90.00
_cell.angle_gamma   90.00
#
_symmetry.space_group_name_H-M   'P 1'
#
loop_
_entity.id
_entity.type
_entity.pdbx_description
1 polymer ?
#
loop_
_entity_poly.entity_id
_entity_poly.type
_entity_poly.pdbx_seq_one_letter_code
_entity_poly.pdbx_strand_id
1 'polypeptide(L)'
;MRARPLTAVLGLLAAAAVLAGCGKEPDPRAYPGSESGVSWEDAAARYRISLPSCPVEGFRFDVQPPLTDRLAVTFTAPKSCVDGYLRQYGVDPAKPQDEIGPQNPPFDPAEMRQFGWVLDAGVRYDLYFGFHAPDRWSTFWVLVKPGPGREVVYLRSRTLG
;
A
#
# COMPACT_ATOMS: atom_id res chain seq x y z
N MET A 1 3.76 59.91 43.66
CA MET A 1 2.98 59.31 42.57
C MET A 1 3.98 58.68 41.60
N ARG A 2 3.89 57.37 41.38
CA ARG A 2 4.94 56.55 40.76
C ARG A 2 4.81 56.56 39.23
N ALA A 3 5.89 56.94 38.54
CA ALA A 3 6.05 56.72 37.10
C ALA A 3 6.42 55.23 36.86
N ARG A 4 5.76 54.60 35.89
CA ARG A 4 6.01 53.21 35.47
C ARG A 4 6.97 53.22 34.26
N PRO A 5 8.07 52.46 34.26
CA PRO A 5 8.87 52.25 33.06
C PRO A 5 8.24 51.18 32.16
N LEU A 6 8.24 51.44 30.86
CA LEU A 6 7.93 50.49 29.79
C LEU A 6 9.01 49.39 29.75
N THR A 7 8.60 48.13 29.78
CA THR A 7 9.47 46.99 29.45
C THR A 7 9.03 46.43 28.11
N ALA A 8 9.91 46.55 27.12
CA ALA A 8 9.73 46.06 25.76
C ALA A 8 9.70 44.52 25.71
N VAL A 9 8.71 43.96 25.04
CA VAL A 9 8.64 42.53 24.72
C VAL A 9 9.46 42.29 23.45
N LEU A 10 10.65 41.71 23.60
CA LEU A 10 11.43 41.19 22.47
C LEU A 10 10.76 39.91 21.96
N GLY A 11 10.12 39.98 20.79
CA GLY A 11 9.62 38.80 20.08
C GLY A 11 10.78 38.03 19.45
N LEU A 12 11.06 36.82 19.93
CA LEU A 12 11.89 35.86 19.20
C LEU A 12 11.06 35.28 18.05
N LEU A 13 11.28 35.80 16.84
CA LEU A 13 10.93 35.12 15.59
C LEU A 13 12.00 34.05 15.32
N ALA A 14 11.76 32.82 15.77
CA ALA A 14 12.55 31.67 15.37
C ALA A 14 12.23 31.33 13.91
N ALA A 15 13.11 31.71 12.99
CA ALA A 15 13.07 31.30 11.61
C ALA A 15 13.39 29.81 11.50
N ALA A 16 12.38 28.98 11.28
CA ALA A 16 12.57 27.58 10.89
C ALA A 16 13.07 27.55 9.44
N ALA A 17 14.38 27.44 9.26
CA ALA A 17 14.99 27.16 7.98
C ALA A 17 14.66 25.72 7.57
N VAL A 18 13.62 25.53 6.76
CA VAL A 18 13.36 24.25 6.08
C VAL A 18 14.44 24.11 5.01
N LEU A 19 15.40 23.23 5.26
CA LEU A 19 16.34 22.75 4.26
C LEU A 19 15.53 22.04 3.17
N ALA A 20 15.17 22.78 2.12
CA ALA A 20 14.65 22.24 0.87
C ALA A 20 15.78 21.46 0.18
N GLY A 21 16.04 20.25 0.65
CA GLY A 21 16.72 19.25 -0.15
C GLY A 21 15.83 18.93 -1.35
N CYS A 22 16.40 18.92 -2.56
CA CYS A 22 15.75 18.53 -3.81
C CYS A 22 15.38 17.03 -3.82
N GLY A 23 14.63 16.57 -2.81
CA GLY A 23 13.92 15.30 -2.85
C GLY A 23 12.62 15.51 -3.59
N LYS A 24 12.32 14.66 -4.56
CA LYS A 24 10.98 14.58 -5.15
C LYS A 24 10.01 14.30 -4.00
N GLU A 25 8.93 15.08 -3.91
CA GLU A 25 7.97 14.96 -2.81
C GLU A 25 7.47 13.51 -2.72
N PRO A 26 7.46 12.88 -1.52
CA PRO A 26 6.98 11.51 -1.38
C PRO A 26 5.55 11.37 -1.90
N ASP A 27 5.27 10.29 -2.62
CA ASP A 27 3.90 10.01 -3.05
C ASP A 27 3.00 9.86 -1.80
N PRO A 28 1.95 10.66 -1.64
CA PRO A 28 1.11 10.60 -0.44
C PRO A 28 0.37 9.26 -0.30
N ARG A 29 0.28 8.47 -1.38
CA ARG A 29 -0.29 7.12 -1.38
C ARG A 29 0.71 6.11 -0.84
N ALA A 30 2.00 6.41 -0.79
CA ALA A 30 3.00 5.48 -0.28
C ALA A 30 2.90 5.25 1.23
N TYR A 31 3.19 4.02 1.67
CA TYR A 31 3.39 3.69 3.06
C TYR A 31 4.69 4.33 3.59
N PRO A 32 4.75 4.67 4.89
CA PRO A 32 6.01 5.03 5.53
C PRO A 32 7.05 3.91 5.36
N GLY A 33 8.26 4.29 4.91
CA GLY A 33 9.35 3.35 4.64
C GLY A 33 9.46 2.88 3.19
N SER A 34 8.56 3.32 2.31
CA SER A 34 8.67 3.10 0.86
C SER A 34 9.85 3.89 0.26
N GLU A 35 10.36 3.41 -0.88
CA GLU A 35 11.43 4.03 -1.67
C GLU A 35 11.11 5.52 -1.92
N SER A 36 12.01 6.40 -1.48
CA SER A 36 11.79 7.84 -1.55
C SER A 36 11.84 8.35 -3.00
N GLY A 37 10.89 9.22 -3.35
CA GLY A 37 10.81 9.82 -4.68
C GLY A 37 10.27 8.92 -5.79
N VAL A 38 9.80 7.72 -5.46
CA VAL A 38 9.12 6.83 -6.40
C VAL A 38 7.61 7.03 -6.32
N SER A 39 7.00 7.34 -7.47
CA SER A 39 5.54 7.45 -7.58
C SER A 39 4.90 6.07 -7.72
N TRP A 40 3.59 5.97 -7.47
CA TRP A 40 2.84 4.76 -7.82
C TRP A 40 3.01 4.41 -9.30
N GLU A 41 2.96 5.40 -10.19
CA GLU A 41 3.05 5.17 -11.64
C GLU A 41 4.40 4.55 -12.02
N ASP A 42 5.49 5.00 -11.41
CA ASP A 42 6.83 4.42 -11.58
C ASP A 42 6.91 2.99 -11.00
N ALA A 43 6.36 2.77 -9.80
CA ALA A 43 6.33 1.46 -9.17
C ALA A 43 5.48 0.45 -9.97
N ALA A 44 4.29 0.87 -10.40
CA ALA A 44 3.37 0.08 -11.19
C ALA A 44 3.97 -0.29 -12.55
N ALA A 45 4.69 0.63 -13.19
CA ALA A 45 5.44 0.36 -14.41
C ALA A 45 6.56 -0.67 -14.19
N ARG A 46 7.37 -0.53 -13.11
CA ARG A 46 8.42 -1.49 -12.76
C ARG A 46 7.88 -2.92 -12.62
N TYR A 47 6.70 -3.05 -12.01
CA TYR A 47 6.04 -4.32 -11.74
C TYR A 47 5.03 -4.77 -12.81
N ARG A 48 4.86 -3.96 -13.87
CA ARG A 48 3.88 -4.15 -14.95
C ARG A 48 2.47 -4.46 -14.44
N ILE A 49 2.06 -3.76 -13.40
CA ILE A 49 0.73 -3.85 -12.79
C ILE A 49 0.00 -2.52 -12.93
N SER A 50 -1.32 -2.53 -12.80
CA SER A 50 -2.15 -1.33 -12.73
C SER A 50 -3.11 -1.44 -11.56
N LEU A 51 -3.74 -0.33 -11.19
CA LEU A 51 -4.96 -0.43 -10.40
C LEU A 51 -6.10 -1.00 -11.25
N PRO A 52 -7.15 -1.56 -10.64
CA PRO A 52 -8.35 -1.90 -11.38
C PRO A 52 -8.95 -0.64 -12.05
N SER A 53 -9.69 -0.84 -13.13
CA SER A 53 -10.30 0.26 -13.90
C SER A 53 -11.47 0.96 -13.20
N CYS A 54 -11.96 0.41 -12.08
CA CYS A 54 -13.01 1.01 -11.28
C CYS A 54 -12.45 1.97 -10.22
N PRO A 55 -13.30 2.83 -9.62
CA PRO A 55 -12.91 3.64 -8.46
C PRO A 55 -12.49 2.76 -7.28
N VAL A 56 -11.29 3.04 -6.75
CA VAL A 56 -10.76 2.42 -5.54
C VAL A 56 -10.70 3.42 -4.39
N GLU A 57 -10.80 2.91 -3.17
CA GLU A 57 -10.70 3.70 -1.94
C GLU A 57 -9.54 3.20 -1.09
N GLY A 58 -8.99 4.07 -0.26
CA GLY A 58 -7.94 3.70 0.69
C GLY A 58 -6.68 3.12 0.04
N PHE A 59 -6.41 3.46 -1.22
CA PHE A 59 -5.26 2.94 -1.94
C PHE A 59 -3.96 3.37 -1.25
N ARG A 60 -3.11 2.37 -0.96
CA ARG A 60 -1.74 2.57 -0.47
C ARG A 60 -0.79 1.59 -1.16
N PHE A 61 0.48 1.96 -1.25
CA PHE A 61 1.52 1.06 -1.76
C PHE A 61 2.83 1.21 -1.00
N ASP A 62 3.63 0.15 -0.96
CA ASP A 62 5.04 0.14 -0.55
C ASP A 62 5.85 -0.38 -1.73
N VAL A 63 6.90 0.33 -2.12
CA VAL A 63 7.90 -0.16 -3.07
C VAL A 63 9.28 -0.07 -2.46
N GLN A 64 10.10 -1.08 -2.68
CA GLN A 64 11.45 -1.16 -2.13
C GLN A 64 12.50 -1.08 -3.26
N PRO A 65 13.72 -0.58 -2.97
CA PRO A 65 14.76 -0.42 -3.97
C PRO A 65 15.26 -1.79 -4.52
N PRO A 66 15.96 -1.81 -5.66
CA PRO A 66 16.29 -3.05 -6.39
C PRO A 66 16.99 -4.16 -5.58
N LEU A 67 17.78 -3.83 -4.56
CA LEU A 67 18.45 -4.84 -3.72
C LEU A 67 17.50 -5.57 -2.76
N THR A 68 16.35 -4.98 -2.47
CA THR A 68 15.30 -5.53 -1.60
C THR A 68 13.96 -5.48 -2.31
N ASP A 69 13.96 -5.59 -3.65
CA ASP A 69 12.85 -5.21 -4.51
C ASP A 69 11.57 -5.95 -4.13
N ARG A 70 10.57 -5.16 -3.75
CA ARG A 70 9.26 -5.64 -3.33
C ARG A 70 8.22 -4.58 -3.64
N LEU A 71 7.02 -5.03 -3.98
CA LEU A 71 5.83 -4.22 -4.08
C LEU A 71 4.74 -4.82 -3.19
N ALA A 72 4.17 -3.98 -2.32
CA ALA A 72 2.96 -4.29 -1.59
C ALA A 72 1.90 -3.23 -1.87
N VAL A 73 0.65 -3.65 -2.02
CA VAL A 73 -0.47 -2.77 -2.40
C VAL A 73 -1.69 -3.11 -1.55
N THR A 74 -2.44 -2.10 -1.12
CA THR A 74 -3.80 -2.30 -0.62
C THR A 74 -4.78 -1.33 -1.24
N PHE A 75 -6.02 -1.77 -1.43
CA PHE A 75 -7.13 -0.91 -1.81
C PHE A 75 -8.46 -1.59 -1.46
N THR A 76 -9.53 -0.79 -1.45
CA THR A 76 -10.90 -1.26 -1.29
C THR A 76 -11.70 -0.98 -2.56
N ALA A 77 -12.40 -1.98 -3.09
CA ALA A 77 -13.21 -1.87 -4.31
C ALA A 77 -14.50 -2.70 -4.25
N PRO A 78 -15.50 -2.45 -5.11
CA PRO A 78 -16.66 -3.34 -5.24
C PRO A 78 -16.25 -4.75 -5.65
N LYS A 79 -16.96 -5.77 -5.17
CA LYS A 79 -16.66 -7.18 -5.47
C LYS A 79 -16.51 -7.46 -6.97
N SER A 80 -17.44 -6.98 -7.79
CA SER A 80 -17.40 -7.19 -9.24
C SER A 80 -16.13 -6.62 -9.89
N CYS A 81 -15.57 -5.56 -9.30
CA CYS A 81 -14.33 -4.97 -9.75
C CYS A 81 -13.10 -5.78 -9.32
N VAL A 82 -13.06 -6.25 -8.07
CA VAL A 82 -12.00 -7.16 -7.60
C VAL A 82 -11.98 -8.44 -8.41
N ASP A 83 -13.15 -9.05 -8.65
CA ASP A 83 -13.28 -10.23 -9.50
C ASP A 83 -12.76 -9.98 -10.92
N GLY A 84 -13.07 -8.82 -11.52
CA GLY A 84 -12.58 -8.44 -12.84
C GLY A 84 -11.06 -8.25 -12.87
N TYR A 85 -10.52 -7.63 -11.83
CA TYR A 85 -9.09 -7.41 -11.65
C TYR A 85 -8.32 -8.72 -11.47
N LEU A 86 -8.82 -9.65 -10.66
CA LEU A 86 -8.24 -10.98 -10.52
C LEU A 86 -8.18 -11.71 -11.86
N ARG A 87 -9.28 -11.69 -12.63
CA ARG A 87 -9.34 -12.32 -13.97
C ARG A 87 -8.38 -11.68 -14.96
N GLN A 88 -8.21 -10.36 -14.94
CA GLN A 88 -7.25 -9.64 -15.79
C GLN A 88 -5.83 -10.20 -15.64
N TYR A 89 -5.47 -10.64 -14.43
CA TYR A 89 -4.15 -11.18 -14.11
C TYR A 89 -4.12 -12.72 -13.97
N GLY A 90 -5.11 -13.40 -14.56
CA GLY A 90 -5.12 -14.86 -14.72
C GLY A 90 -5.64 -15.65 -13.52
N VAL A 91 -6.26 -14.99 -12.53
CA VAL A 91 -6.84 -15.64 -11.35
C VAL A 91 -8.34 -15.84 -11.52
N ASP A 92 -8.83 -17.04 -11.21
CA ASP A 92 -10.27 -17.31 -11.11
C ASP A 92 -10.77 -16.94 -9.70
N PRO A 93 -11.57 -15.86 -9.53
CA PRO A 93 -12.04 -15.42 -8.22
C PRO A 93 -12.94 -16.46 -7.53
N ALA A 94 -13.55 -17.38 -8.27
CA ALA A 94 -14.38 -18.45 -7.70
C ALA A 94 -13.56 -19.62 -7.11
N LYS A 95 -12.24 -19.61 -7.26
CA LYS A 95 -11.34 -20.69 -6.83
C LYS A 95 -10.17 -20.13 -6.02
N PRO A 96 -10.39 -19.59 -4.80
CA PRO A 96 -9.29 -19.31 -3.88
C PRO A 96 -8.49 -20.59 -3.62
N GLN A 97 -7.17 -20.46 -3.49
CA GLN A 97 -6.30 -21.61 -3.25
C GLN A 97 -6.26 -22.00 -1.78
N ASP A 98 -6.48 -21.05 -0.87
CA ASP A 98 -6.50 -21.29 0.56
C ASP A 98 -7.48 -20.33 1.25
N GLU A 99 -8.02 -20.77 2.39
CA GLU A 99 -8.82 -19.96 3.30
C GLU A 99 -7.96 -19.59 4.51
N ILE A 100 -7.51 -18.34 4.57
CA ILE A 100 -6.54 -17.92 5.58
C ILE A 100 -7.24 -17.31 6.80
N GLY A 101 -6.70 -17.61 7.98
CA GLY A 101 -7.01 -16.96 9.25
C GLY A 101 -5.77 -16.39 9.94
N PRO A 102 -5.93 -15.67 11.06
CA PRO A 102 -4.83 -14.98 11.75
C PRO A 102 -3.73 -15.90 12.31
N GLN A 103 -4.01 -17.20 12.45
CA GLN A 103 -3.07 -18.19 13.00
C GLN A 103 -1.92 -18.51 12.03
N ASN A 104 -2.12 -18.31 10.72
CA ASN A 104 -1.14 -18.58 9.68
C ASN A 104 -1.23 -17.49 8.60
N PRO A 105 -0.77 -16.26 8.89
CA PRO A 105 -0.88 -15.15 7.95
C PRO A 105 -0.11 -15.44 6.66
N PRO A 106 -0.59 -14.95 5.50
CA PRO A 106 0.00 -15.32 4.21
C PRO A 106 1.24 -14.47 3.88
N PHE A 107 1.49 -13.41 4.64
CA PHE A 107 2.63 -12.51 4.46
C PHE A 107 3.47 -12.43 5.73
N ASP A 108 4.65 -11.83 5.63
CA ASP A 108 5.53 -11.65 6.78
C ASP A 108 4.83 -10.84 7.89
N PRO A 109 4.79 -11.33 9.15
CA PRO A 109 4.08 -10.63 10.23
C PRO A 109 4.65 -9.26 10.61
N ALA A 110 5.95 -9.00 10.39
CA ALA A 110 6.51 -7.68 10.64
C ALA A 110 6.06 -6.69 9.56
N GLU A 111 6.07 -7.13 8.30
CA GLU A 111 5.57 -6.36 7.15
C GLU A 111 4.07 -6.04 7.30
N MET A 112 3.24 -7.03 7.64
CA MET A 112 1.81 -6.80 7.88
C MET A 112 1.56 -5.77 9.00
N ARG A 113 2.34 -5.82 10.10
CA ARG A 113 2.24 -4.83 11.18
C ARG A 113 2.66 -3.44 10.72
N GLN A 114 3.72 -3.32 9.93
CA GLN A 114 4.16 -2.04 9.36
C GLN A 114 3.06 -1.40 8.51
N PHE A 115 2.35 -2.20 7.71
CA PHE A 115 1.28 -1.70 6.83
C PHE A 115 -0.09 -1.57 7.50
N GLY A 116 -0.22 -2.04 8.75
CA GLY A 116 -1.49 -2.10 9.46
C GLY A 116 -2.46 -3.15 8.89
N TRP A 117 -1.95 -4.18 8.21
CA TRP A 117 -2.74 -5.30 7.68
C TRP A 117 -3.06 -6.27 8.82
N VAL A 118 -4.18 -6.03 9.49
CA VAL A 118 -4.65 -6.86 10.60
C VAL A 118 -5.71 -7.83 10.12
N LEU A 119 -5.48 -9.13 10.34
CA LEU A 119 -6.45 -10.17 10.03
C LEU A 119 -7.40 -10.36 11.22
N ASP A 120 -8.67 -10.06 11.00
CA ASP A 120 -9.71 -10.25 12.01
C ASP A 120 -9.98 -11.74 12.29
N ALA A 121 -10.08 -12.08 13.58
CA ALA A 121 -10.55 -13.38 14.00
C ALA A 121 -12.02 -13.57 13.58
N GLY A 122 -12.32 -14.68 12.91
CA GLY A 122 -13.66 -15.00 12.43
C GLY A 122 -14.00 -14.51 11.02
N VAL A 123 -13.10 -13.78 10.36
CA VAL A 123 -13.20 -13.49 8.92
C VAL A 123 -12.44 -14.55 8.15
N ARG A 124 -13.09 -15.12 7.13
CA ARG A 124 -12.43 -15.98 6.13
C ARG A 124 -11.90 -15.10 5.01
N TYR A 125 -10.61 -15.22 4.73
CA TYR A 125 -9.95 -14.48 3.65
C TYR A 125 -9.67 -15.42 2.48
N ASP A 126 -9.87 -14.93 1.28
CA ASP A 126 -9.56 -15.65 0.04
C ASP A 126 -8.12 -15.36 -0.36
N LEU A 127 -7.27 -16.39 -0.44
CA LEU A 127 -5.88 -16.25 -0.89
C LEU A 127 -5.69 -16.80 -2.29
N TYR A 128 -5.01 -16.03 -3.14
CA TYR A 128 -4.69 -16.39 -4.51
C TYR A 128 -3.18 -16.36 -4.81
N PHE A 129 -2.67 -17.40 -5.47
CA PHE A 129 -1.24 -17.63 -5.77
C PHE A 129 -0.88 -17.57 -7.27
N GLY A 130 -1.85 -17.27 -8.14
CA GLY A 130 -1.68 -17.28 -9.62
C GLY A 130 -1.73 -15.90 -10.27
N PHE A 131 -1.60 -14.82 -9.50
CA PHE A 131 -1.66 -13.46 -10.03
C PHE A 131 -0.35 -13.11 -10.74
N HIS A 132 -0.40 -12.97 -12.06
CA HIS A 132 0.77 -12.76 -12.89
C HIS A 132 0.63 -11.51 -13.76
N ALA A 133 1.57 -10.59 -13.61
CA ALA A 133 1.74 -9.51 -14.59
C ALA A 133 2.07 -10.08 -15.99
N PRO A 134 1.86 -9.30 -17.07
CA PRO A 134 2.14 -9.73 -18.44
C PRO A 134 3.54 -10.33 -18.59
N ASP A 135 3.65 -11.35 -19.46
CA ASP A 135 4.87 -12.14 -19.70
C ASP A 135 5.44 -12.84 -18.44
N ARG A 136 4.64 -12.94 -17.37
CA ARG A 136 5.05 -13.42 -16.03
C ARG A 136 6.19 -12.59 -15.43
N TRP A 137 6.29 -11.32 -15.82
CA TRP A 137 7.33 -10.39 -15.33
C TRP A 137 7.33 -10.22 -13.81
N SER A 138 6.16 -10.25 -13.19
CA SER A 138 6.02 -10.18 -11.74
C SER A 138 4.92 -11.12 -11.29
N THR A 139 5.11 -11.74 -10.13
CA THR A 139 4.12 -12.62 -9.53
C THR A 139 3.72 -12.11 -8.16
N PHE A 140 2.46 -12.31 -7.80
CA PHE A 140 1.90 -11.77 -6.57
C PHE A 140 1.11 -12.83 -5.83
N TRP A 141 1.13 -12.71 -4.50
CA TRP A 141 0.10 -13.30 -3.66
C TRP A 141 -0.95 -12.22 -3.38
N VAL A 142 -2.23 -12.62 -3.47
CA VAL A 142 -3.36 -11.72 -3.31
C VAL A 142 -4.26 -12.24 -2.22
N LEU A 143 -4.40 -11.48 -1.15
CA LEU A 143 -5.35 -11.76 -0.08
C LEU A 143 -6.55 -10.83 -0.24
N VAL A 144 -7.75 -11.39 -0.26
CA VAL A 144 -9.00 -10.63 -0.33
C VAL A 144 -9.78 -10.82 0.96
N LYS A 145 -10.12 -9.71 1.60
CA LYS A 145 -11.04 -9.66 2.73
C LYS A 145 -12.45 -9.42 2.19
N PRO A 146 -13.37 -10.39 2.33
CA PRO A 146 -14.75 -10.19 1.90
C PRO A 146 -15.46 -9.16 2.81
N GLY A 147 -16.40 -8.43 2.22
CA GLY A 147 -17.25 -7.47 2.93
C GLY A 147 -18.55 -7.21 2.17
N PRO A 148 -19.57 -6.63 2.83
CA PRO A 148 -20.86 -6.36 2.20
C PRO A 148 -20.70 -5.30 1.09
N GLY A 149 -20.75 -5.74 -0.17
CA GLY A 149 -20.69 -4.89 -1.36
C GLY A 149 -19.29 -4.38 -1.73
N ARG A 150 -18.32 -4.42 -0.82
CA ARG A 150 -16.93 -4.02 -1.05
C ARG A 150 -15.97 -5.00 -0.40
N GLU A 151 -14.83 -5.19 -1.05
CA GLU A 151 -13.76 -6.09 -0.63
C GLU A 151 -12.47 -5.29 -0.45
N VAL A 152 -11.64 -5.69 0.51
CA VAL A 152 -10.30 -5.13 0.70
C VAL A 152 -9.29 -6.10 0.10
N VAL A 153 -8.42 -5.59 -0.77
CA VAL A 153 -7.38 -6.36 -1.44
C VAL A 153 -6.04 -6.01 -0.82
N TYR A 154 -5.23 -7.04 -0.56
CA TYR A 154 -3.83 -6.93 -0.18
C TYR A 154 -3.00 -7.72 -1.20
N LEU A 155 -2.13 -7.02 -1.92
CA LEU A 155 -1.26 -7.59 -2.94
C LEU A 155 0.19 -7.55 -2.44
N ARG A 156 0.95 -8.63 -2.60
CA ARG A 156 2.38 -8.64 -2.26
C ARG A 156 3.18 -9.40 -3.31
N SER A 157 4.18 -8.74 -3.89
CA SER A 157 5.03 -9.35 -4.91
C SER A 157 5.85 -10.51 -4.34
N ARG A 158 6.07 -11.53 -5.15
CA ARG A 158 6.88 -12.71 -4.82
C ARG A 158 8.16 -12.74 -5.62
N THR A 159 8.06 -12.36 -6.89
CA THR A 159 9.18 -12.26 -7.82
C THR A 159 9.02 -11.01 -8.67
N LEU A 160 10.16 -10.42 -9.00
CA LEU A 160 10.34 -9.47 -10.07
C LEU A 160 11.35 -10.10 -11.04
N GLY A 161 11.09 -9.98 -12.35
CA GLY A 161 11.89 -10.58 -13.43
C GLY A 161 13.29 -10.00 -13.56
#